data_AF-A0AAD6DME4-F1
#
_entry.id   AF-A0AAD6DME4-F1
#
_cell.length_a   1.000
_cell.length_b   1.000
_cell.length_c   1.000
_cell.angle_alpha   90.00
_cell.angle_beta   90.00
_cell.angle_gamma   90.00
#
_symmetry.space_group_name_H-M   'P 1'
#
loop_
_entity.id
_entity.type
_entity.pdbx_description
1 polymer ?
#
loop_
_entity_poly.entity_id
_entity_poly.type
_entity_poly.pdbx_seq_one_letter_code
_entity_poly.pdbx_strand_id
1 'polypeptide(L)'
;MKHLLPTGMHVIPSGLLDLRPDVDIDFDLLHPQPVKGVKNMWFFWHSGYANMHPYTQRTVRAWHRRFARQGWTVRIIDRQPGSKSNIAEFLDVTDPALFPRAFIDETLTGPYALQHTSDLVRWPLLLRYGGVYADVGMMQIGDLDTLWTETIANPNSPYEVLSYTPSGEDHYSLCNYFLAALPNNPLFTRCHRLLCALWGADGGKTTTDGMHASPLLQGVPLMGGEFTITEDDGTFIGPAEVSRLLTDYIIQGQVATAVMGLVDTEDNWDGPAYCMEHFYAIEFMEGSQLINELTAWNGQEAFDLLSLPLPKDGEEESEKQKKGREIVEACLSRSFGFKLAHGLILRVNKVTLGSLWRDNPDSDVIPGTYASWLRHGIAYWNQNNVPGPVALSLIPPTKVGRLLA
;
A
#
# COMPACT_ATOMS: atom_id res chain seq x y z
N MET A 1 1.68 24.46 -21.39
CA MET A 1 1.57 25.05 -20.04
C MET A 1 2.65 24.41 -19.19
N LYS A 2 3.47 25.19 -18.48
CA LYS A 2 4.57 24.66 -17.66
C LYS A 2 4.05 24.49 -16.23
N HIS A 3 4.13 23.28 -15.68
CA HIS A 3 3.76 23.04 -14.28
C HIS A 3 4.74 23.75 -13.34
N LEU A 4 4.22 24.38 -12.28
CA LEU A 4 5.04 25.01 -11.26
C LEU A 4 5.71 23.92 -10.41
N LEU A 5 7.01 24.05 -10.14
CA LEU A 5 7.72 23.16 -9.22
C LEU A 5 7.46 23.65 -7.79
N PRO A 6 6.79 22.86 -6.91
CA PRO A 6 6.56 23.26 -5.53
C PRO A 6 7.88 23.45 -4.75
N THR A 7 7.84 24.33 -3.74
CA THR A 7 8.94 24.48 -2.79
C THR A 7 9.24 23.15 -2.09
N GLY A 8 10.52 22.86 -1.86
CA GLY A 8 10.94 21.60 -1.23
C GLY A 8 11.07 20.42 -2.21
N MET A 9 10.88 20.66 -3.51
CA MET A 9 11.10 19.67 -4.55
C MET A 9 12.23 20.06 -5.51
N HIS A 10 12.75 19.07 -6.23
CA HIS A 10 13.68 19.23 -7.32
C HIS A 10 13.33 18.30 -8.49
N VAL A 11 13.81 18.66 -9.68
CA VAL A 11 13.63 17.83 -10.88
C VAL A 11 14.57 16.63 -10.83
N ILE A 12 14.03 15.43 -11.06
CA ILE A 12 14.83 14.21 -11.17
C ILE A 12 15.68 14.32 -12.46
N PRO A 13 17.01 14.11 -12.38
CA PRO A 13 17.86 14.07 -13.57
C PRO A 13 17.34 13.07 -14.61
N SER A 14 17.25 13.47 -15.87
CA SER A 14 16.71 12.63 -16.95
C SER A 14 17.45 11.31 -17.13
N GLY A 15 18.74 11.25 -16.80
CA GLY A 15 19.54 10.02 -16.82
C GLY A 15 19.09 8.96 -15.80
N LEU A 16 18.37 9.36 -14.75
CA LEU A 16 17.79 8.46 -13.74
C LEU A 16 16.38 8.00 -14.09
N LEU A 17 15.75 8.60 -15.11
CA LEU A 17 14.38 8.28 -15.52
C LEU A 17 14.37 7.41 -16.78
N ASP A 18 13.46 6.43 -16.84
CA ASP A 18 13.10 5.81 -18.10
C ASP A 18 12.11 6.69 -18.88
N LEU A 19 12.61 7.32 -19.94
CA LEU A 19 11.85 8.24 -20.80
C LEU A 19 11.37 7.57 -22.10
N ARG A 20 11.49 6.24 -22.22
CA ARG A 20 10.94 5.51 -23.38
C ARG A 20 9.41 5.70 -23.47
N PRO A 21 8.82 5.54 -24.66
CA PRO A 21 7.37 5.48 -24.85
C PRO A 21 6.68 4.45 -23.93
N ASP A 22 5.41 4.70 -23.60
CA ASP A 22 4.62 3.79 -22.74
C ASP A 22 4.60 2.36 -23.29
N VAL A 23 4.52 2.15 -24.61
CA VAL A 23 4.50 0.82 -25.23
C VAL A 23 5.74 -0.03 -24.91
N ASP A 24 6.91 0.60 -24.76
CA ASP A 24 8.14 -0.11 -24.42
C ASP A 24 8.16 -0.50 -22.94
N ILE A 25 7.60 0.36 -22.07
CA ILE A 25 7.44 0.06 -20.63
C ILE A 25 6.40 -1.03 -20.44
N ASP A 26 5.29 -0.96 -21.15
CA ASP A 26 4.23 -1.97 -21.13
C ASP A 26 4.77 -3.33 -21.55
N PHE A 27 5.63 -3.36 -22.57
CA PHE A 27 6.31 -4.56 -22.98
C PHE A 27 7.12 -5.16 -21.83
N ASP A 28 7.92 -4.36 -21.12
CA ASP A 28 8.71 -4.85 -19.98
C ASP A 28 7.82 -5.34 -18.81
N LEU A 29 6.70 -4.65 -18.54
CA LEU A 29 5.73 -5.03 -17.49
C LEU A 29 4.99 -6.35 -17.82
N LEU A 30 4.74 -6.62 -19.10
CA LEU A 30 4.12 -7.86 -19.58
C LEU A 30 5.13 -9.02 -19.71
N HIS A 31 6.43 -8.73 -19.75
CA HIS A 31 7.50 -9.70 -19.92
C HIS A 31 8.55 -9.57 -18.79
N PRO A 32 8.15 -9.83 -17.53
CA PRO A 32 9.04 -9.63 -16.39
C PRO A 32 10.28 -10.51 -16.52
N GLN A 33 11.46 -9.90 -16.33
CA GLN A 33 12.72 -10.62 -16.32
C GLN A 33 12.83 -11.51 -15.07
N PRO A 34 13.62 -12.61 -15.10
CA PRO A 34 13.88 -13.41 -13.91
C PRO A 34 14.36 -12.57 -12.72
N VAL A 35 14.04 -12.99 -11.50
CA VAL A 35 14.46 -12.27 -10.28
C VAL A 35 15.97 -12.45 -10.08
N LYS A 36 16.71 -11.33 -10.04
CA LYS A 36 18.19 -11.32 -9.96
C LYS A 36 18.75 -10.74 -8.66
N GLY A 37 17.91 -10.17 -7.80
CA GLY A 37 18.32 -9.50 -6.57
C GLY A 37 17.11 -9.03 -5.78
N VAL A 38 17.34 -8.18 -4.78
CA VAL A 38 16.32 -7.74 -3.81
C VAL A 38 15.55 -6.48 -4.22
N LYS A 39 16.01 -5.73 -5.23
CA LYS A 39 15.31 -4.54 -5.75
C LYS A 39 14.15 -4.96 -6.67
N ASN A 40 13.09 -5.50 -6.08
CA ASN A 40 11.83 -5.81 -6.76
C ASN A 40 10.70 -4.93 -6.21
N MET A 41 9.82 -4.47 -7.08
CA MET A 41 8.58 -3.77 -6.72
C MET A 41 7.40 -4.63 -7.18
N TRP A 42 6.77 -5.30 -6.23
CA TRP A 42 5.68 -6.23 -6.42
C TRP A 42 4.34 -5.51 -6.31
N PHE A 43 3.52 -5.68 -7.33
CA PHE A 43 2.13 -5.28 -7.37
C PHE A 43 1.29 -6.51 -7.70
N PHE A 44 -0.01 -6.47 -7.37
CA PHE A 44 -0.93 -7.54 -7.74
C PHE A 44 -2.15 -7.01 -8.48
N TRP A 45 -2.51 -7.70 -9.56
CA TRP A 45 -3.79 -7.55 -10.24
C TRP A 45 -4.23 -8.91 -10.77
N HIS A 46 -5.27 -9.50 -10.19
CA HIS A 46 -5.69 -10.89 -10.46
C HIS A 46 -5.84 -11.23 -11.95
N SER A 47 -6.28 -10.26 -12.77
CA SER A 47 -6.50 -10.41 -14.22
C SER A 47 -5.35 -9.94 -15.09
N GLY A 48 -4.20 -9.58 -14.51
CA GLY A 48 -2.99 -9.17 -15.22
C GLY A 48 -2.98 -7.70 -15.66
N TYR A 49 -1.78 -7.21 -16.00
CA TYR A 49 -1.51 -5.79 -16.30
C TYR A 49 -2.42 -5.18 -17.38
N ALA A 50 -2.70 -5.93 -18.45
CA ALA A 50 -3.52 -5.45 -19.57
C ALA A 50 -4.97 -5.13 -19.15
N ASN A 51 -5.47 -5.75 -18.09
CA ASN A 51 -6.83 -5.59 -17.58
C ASN A 51 -6.92 -4.63 -16.38
N MET A 52 -5.83 -3.94 -16.05
CA MET A 52 -5.83 -2.88 -15.05
C MET A 52 -6.61 -1.65 -15.53
N HIS A 53 -7.17 -0.88 -14.60
CA HIS A 53 -7.74 0.41 -14.93
C HIS A 53 -6.66 1.37 -15.48
N PRO A 54 -6.98 2.26 -16.43
CA PRO A 54 -5.99 3.15 -17.03
C PRO A 54 -5.18 3.96 -16.01
N TYR A 55 -5.83 4.48 -14.96
CA TYR A 55 -5.13 5.25 -13.93
C TYR A 55 -4.15 4.41 -13.10
N THR A 56 -4.42 3.11 -12.88
CA THR A 56 -3.49 2.21 -12.16
C THR A 56 -2.35 1.77 -13.07
N GLN A 57 -2.59 1.57 -14.37
CA GLN A 57 -1.51 1.37 -15.36
C GLN A 57 -0.54 2.56 -15.37
N ARG A 58 -1.07 3.78 -15.37
CA ARG A 58 -0.27 5.02 -15.25
C ARG A 58 0.54 5.06 -13.95
N THR A 59 -0.07 4.63 -12.84
CA THR A 59 0.65 4.53 -11.56
C THR A 59 1.85 3.60 -11.66
N VAL A 60 1.69 2.35 -12.09
CA VAL A 60 2.81 1.40 -12.18
C VAL A 60 3.84 1.76 -13.25
N ARG A 61 3.42 2.43 -14.34
CA ARG A 61 4.35 3.06 -15.30
C ARG A 61 5.19 4.13 -14.61
N ALA A 62 4.61 4.99 -13.78
CA ALA A 62 5.38 6.02 -13.07
C ALA A 62 6.43 5.39 -12.13
N TRP A 63 6.09 4.30 -11.43
CA TRP A 63 7.07 3.50 -10.68
C TRP A 63 8.21 2.99 -11.57
N HIS A 64 7.88 2.38 -12.72
CA HIS A 64 8.89 1.89 -13.66
C HIS A 64 9.80 3.02 -14.15
N ARG A 65 9.21 4.14 -14.57
CA ARG A 65 9.94 5.32 -15.05
C ARG A 65 10.93 5.84 -14.03
N ARG A 66 10.54 5.89 -12.76
CA ARG A 66 11.37 6.44 -11.69
C ARG A 66 12.49 5.50 -11.26
N PHE A 67 12.26 4.19 -11.26
CA PHE A 67 13.12 3.27 -10.51
C PHE A 67 13.85 2.24 -11.38
N ALA A 68 13.42 1.97 -12.62
CA ALA A 68 14.03 0.93 -13.45
C ALA A 68 15.52 1.21 -13.74
N ARG A 69 15.89 2.47 -14.03
CA ARG A 69 17.29 2.85 -14.25
C ARG A 69 18.16 2.80 -12.99
N GLN A 70 17.53 2.73 -11.81
CA GLN A 70 18.20 2.61 -10.52
C GLN A 70 18.32 1.14 -10.07
N GLY A 71 17.99 0.20 -10.96
CA GLY A 71 18.13 -1.24 -10.77
C GLY A 71 16.89 -1.96 -10.23
N TRP A 72 15.77 -1.26 -10.08
CA TRP A 72 14.52 -1.88 -9.65
C TRP A 72 13.81 -2.60 -10.81
N THR A 73 13.18 -3.73 -10.51
CA THR A 73 12.24 -4.38 -11.44
C THR A 73 10.81 -4.24 -10.93
N VAL A 74 9.95 -3.59 -11.71
CA VAL A 74 8.50 -3.50 -11.43
C VAL A 74 7.81 -4.74 -11.96
N ARG A 75 7.00 -5.39 -11.13
CA ARG A 75 6.38 -6.70 -11.38
C ARG A 75 4.91 -6.67 -11.03
N ILE A 76 4.05 -6.97 -12.01
CA ILE A 76 2.60 -6.96 -11.83
C ILE A 76 2.10 -8.40 -11.78
N ILE A 77 2.06 -8.96 -10.58
CA ILE A 77 1.71 -10.35 -10.34
C ILE A 77 0.22 -10.60 -10.58
N ASP A 78 -0.10 -11.73 -11.17
CA ASP A 78 -1.46 -12.15 -11.46
C ASP A 78 -1.71 -13.65 -11.15
N ARG A 79 -2.92 -14.10 -11.50
CA ARG A 79 -3.35 -15.51 -11.44
C ARG A 79 -3.78 -16.03 -12.81
N GLN A 80 -3.43 -15.35 -13.90
CA GLN A 80 -3.89 -15.71 -15.24
C GLN A 80 -3.13 -16.93 -15.76
N PRO A 81 -3.82 -17.99 -16.23
CA PRO A 81 -3.17 -19.16 -16.81
C PRO A 81 -2.25 -18.77 -17.98
N GLY A 82 -1.01 -19.26 -17.96
CA GLY A 82 -0.01 -18.99 -19.00
C GLY A 82 0.65 -17.60 -18.95
N SER A 83 0.26 -16.72 -18.02
CA SER A 83 0.93 -15.45 -17.81
C SER A 83 2.35 -15.65 -17.26
N LYS A 84 3.32 -14.89 -17.79
CA LYS A 84 4.68 -14.81 -17.23
C LYS A 84 4.77 -14.04 -15.92
N SER A 85 3.70 -13.34 -15.57
CA SER A 85 3.56 -12.68 -14.27
C SER A 85 2.68 -13.48 -13.31
N ASN A 86 2.26 -14.70 -13.68
CA ASN A 86 1.51 -15.54 -12.76
C ASN A 86 2.36 -15.85 -11.52
N ILE A 87 1.78 -15.75 -10.34
CA ILE A 87 2.44 -16.06 -9.06
C ILE A 87 3.09 -17.47 -9.04
N ALA A 88 2.56 -18.43 -9.79
CA ALA A 88 3.12 -19.78 -9.94
C ALA A 88 4.49 -19.82 -10.65
N GLU A 89 4.86 -18.77 -11.40
CA GLU A 89 6.20 -18.65 -11.99
C GLU A 89 7.26 -18.22 -10.95
N PHE A 90 6.82 -17.77 -9.75
CA PHE A 90 7.69 -17.23 -8.70
C PHE A 90 7.72 -18.08 -7.44
N LEU A 91 6.61 -18.73 -7.09
CA LEU A 91 6.43 -19.49 -5.86
C LEU A 91 5.67 -20.79 -6.15
N ASP A 92 5.90 -21.80 -5.32
CA ASP A 92 5.08 -23.02 -5.35
C ASP A 92 3.70 -22.72 -4.76
N VAL A 93 2.73 -22.48 -5.64
CA VAL A 93 1.34 -22.18 -5.26
C VAL A 93 0.58 -23.37 -4.71
N THR A 94 1.20 -24.55 -4.65
CA THR A 94 0.62 -25.76 -4.07
C THR A 94 1.18 -26.08 -2.69
N ASP A 95 2.17 -25.32 -2.21
CA ASP A 95 2.78 -25.51 -0.89
C ASP A 95 1.85 -24.98 0.23
N PRO A 96 1.29 -25.86 1.09
CA PRO A 96 0.42 -25.45 2.19
C PRO A 96 1.15 -24.65 3.28
N ALA A 97 2.49 -24.60 3.28
CA ALA A 97 3.26 -23.72 4.15
C ALA A 97 3.28 -22.27 3.65
N LEU A 98 3.15 -22.06 2.34
CA LEU A 98 3.14 -20.73 1.71
C LEU A 98 1.74 -20.18 1.45
N PHE A 99 0.77 -21.06 1.22
CA PHE A 99 -0.58 -20.66 0.85
C PHE A 99 -1.63 -21.46 1.62
N PRO A 100 -2.67 -20.82 2.16
CA PRO A 100 -3.76 -21.55 2.78
C PRO A 100 -4.56 -22.32 1.72
N ARG A 101 -5.28 -23.35 2.16
CA ARG A 101 -6.10 -24.19 1.29
C ARG A 101 -7.05 -23.40 0.40
N ALA A 102 -7.65 -22.32 0.90
CA ALA A 102 -8.53 -21.49 0.10
C ALA A 102 -7.84 -20.92 -1.15
N PHE A 103 -6.58 -20.51 -1.03
CA PHE A 103 -5.80 -20.00 -2.16
C PHE A 103 -5.40 -21.12 -3.12
N ILE A 104 -4.97 -22.27 -2.59
CA ILE A 104 -4.57 -23.44 -3.38
C ILE A 104 -5.74 -23.96 -4.22
N ASP A 105 -6.89 -24.13 -3.58
CA ASP A 105 -8.10 -24.69 -4.18
C ASP A 105 -8.94 -23.64 -4.96
N GLU A 106 -8.49 -22.38 -4.99
CA GLU A 106 -9.21 -21.24 -5.59
C GLU A 106 -10.65 -21.05 -5.06
N THR A 107 -10.83 -21.22 -3.74
CA THR A 107 -12.14 -21.18 -3.07
C THR A 107 -12.38 -19.93 -2.22
N LEU A 108 -11.57 -18.86 -2.37
CA LEU A 108 -11.84 -17.59 -1.68
C LEU A 108 -13.21 -17.04 -2.11
N THR A 109 -14.03 -16.66 -1.13
CA THR A 109 -15.37 -16.10 -1.33
C THR A 109 -15.53 -14.73 -0.68
N GLY A 110 -16.66 -14.06 -0.94
CA GLY A 110 -16.98 -12.75 -0.38
C GLY A 110 -16.62 -11.57 -1.31
N PRO A 111 -17.08 -10.35 -0.97
CA PRO A 111 -16.98 -9.18 -1.84
C PRO A 111 -15.55 -8.69 -2.07
N TYR A 112 -14.59 -9.13 -1.24
CA TYR A 112 -13.19 -8.70 -1.27
C TYR A 112 -12.22 -9.85 -1.56
N ALA A 113 -12.70 -10.99 -2.07
CA ALA A 113 -11.88 -12.18 -2.33
C ALA A 113 -10.62 -11.90 -3.17
N LEU A 114 -10.71 -10.98 -4.15
CA LEU A 114 -9.57 -10.59 -4.99
C LEU A 114 -8.53 -9.76 -4.22
N GLN A 115 -8.98 -8.90 -3.32
CA GLN A 115 -8.09 -8.18 -2.40
C GLN A 115 -7.46 -9.15 -1.41
N HIS A 116 -8.22 -10.09 -0.85
CA HIS A 116 -7.65 -11.12 0.04
C HIS A 116 -6.69 -12.06 -0.68
N THR A 117 -6.89 -12.30 -1.98
CA THR A 117 -5.89 -13.01 -2.81
C THR A 117 -4.58 -12.21 -2.89
N SER A 118 -4.66 -10.88 -3.06
CA SER A 118 -3.50 -9.96 -3.00
C SER A 118 -2.82 -10.05 -1.62
N ASP A 119 -3.58 -10.04 -0.53
CA ASP A 119 -3.04 -10.17 0.82
C ASP A 119 -2.19 -11.46 0.95
N LEU A 120 -2.72 -12.59 0.47
CA LEU A 120 -2.05 -13.89 0.58
C LEU A 120 -0.76 -14.01 -0.25
N VAL A 121 -0.53 -13.15 -1.25
CA VAL A 121 0.72 -13.17 -2.03
C VAL A 121 1.81 -12.25 -1.47
N ARG A 122 1.46 -11.24 -0.65
CA ARG A 122 2.40 -10.18 -0.23
C ARG A 122 3.63 -10.73 0.48
N TRP A 123 3.41 -11.43 1.59
CA TRP A 123 4.52 -11.95 2.40
C TRP A 123 5.28 -13.09 1.73
N PRO A 124 4.66 -14.08 1.07
CA PRO A 124 5.43 -15.09 0.34
C PRO A 124 6.43 -14.48 -0.67
N LEU A 125 6.03 -13.44 -1.41
CA LEU A 125 6.94 -12.73 -2.32
C LEU A 125 8.06 -11.99 -1.58
N LEU A 126 7.73 -11.22 -0.54
CA LEU A 126 8.71 -10.47 0.25
C LEU A 126 9.68 -11.39 0.99
N LEU A 127 9.20 -12.47 1.59
CA LEU A 127 10.03 -13.45 2.30
C LEU A 127 11.00 -14.15 1.35
N ARG A 128 10.56 -14.47 0.13
CA ARG A 128 11.40 -15.16 -0.85
C ARG A 128 12.41 -14.24 -1.53
N TYR A 129 11.99 -13.04 -1.90
CA TYR A 129 12.74 -12.17 -2.83
C TYR A 129 13.05 -10.77 -2.29
N GLY A 130 12.44 -10.38 -1.18
CA GLY A 130 12.54 -9.02 -0.64
C GLY A 130 12.01 -7.96 -1.58
N GLY A 131 12.38 -6.72 -1.29
CA GLY A 131 11.99 -5.55 -2.05
C GLY A 131 10.79 -4.87 -1.43
N VAL A 132 9.92 -4.35 -2.29
CA VAL A 132 8.74 -3.56 -1.92
C VAL A 132 7.50 -4.26 -2.47
N TYR A 133 6.50 -4.48 -1.64
CA TYR A 133 5.15 -4.76 -2.07
C TYR A 133 4.33 -3.48 -1.97
N ALA A 134 3.59 -3.13 -3.03
CA ALA A 134 2.65 -2.02 -2.99
C ALA A 134 1.35 -2.36 -3.72
N ASP A 135 0.23 -1.83 -3.23
CA ASP A 135 -1.02 -1.88 -3.98
C ASP A 135 -0.92 -1.04 -5.26
N VAL A 136 -1.60 -1.45 -6.34
CA VAL A 136 -1.59 -0.72 -7.62
C VAL A 136 -2.16 0.71 -7.55
N GLY A 137 -2.93 1.01 -6.49
CA GLY A 137 -3.42 2.34 -6.17
C GLY A 137 -2.45 3.21 -5.37
N MET A 138 -1.24 2.72 -5.07
CA MET A 138 -0.21 3.46 -4.35
C MET A 138 0.67 4.24 -5.33
N MET A 139 0.49 5.56 -5.39
CA MET A 139 1.32 6.44 -6.21
C MET A 139 2.53 6.90 -5.41
N GLN A 140 3.73 6.50 -5.81
CA GLN A 140 4.97 6.87 -5.13
C GLN A 140 5.40 8.29 -5.52
N ILE A 141 5.58 9.18 -4.53
CA ILE A 141 5.99 10.57 -4.75
C ILE A 141 7.48 10.73 -4.45
N GLY A 142 7.92 10.29 -3.27
CA GLY A 142 9.28 10.51 -2.81
C GLY A 142 10.31 9.55 -3.41
N ASP A 143 11.58 9.81 -3.09
CA ASP A 143 12.71 9.02 -3.55
C ASP A 143 12.86 7.72 -2.75
N LEU A 144 12.17 6.67 -3.23
CA LEU A 144 12.23 5.35 -2.61
C LEU A 144 13.58 4.66 -2.78
N ASP A 145 14.37 4.98 -3.82
CA ASP A 145 15.69 4.37 -3.99
C ASP A 145 16.65 4.87 -2.92
N THR A 146 16.65 6.18 -2.68
CA THR A 146 17.41 6.80 -1.60
C THR A 146 16.97 6.24 -0.24
N LEU A 147 15.67 6.26 0.07
CA LEU A 147 15.18 5.75 1.35
C LEU A 147 15.57 4.28 1.57
N TRP A 148 15.37 3.41 0.57
CA TRP A 148 15.75 2.01 0.62
C TRP A 148 17.25 1.82 0.85
N THR A 149 18.08 2.61 0.15
CA THR A 149 19.54 2.51 0.21
C THR A 149 20.10 3.02 1.53
N GLU A 150 19.46 4.00 2.16
CA GLU A 150 19.86 4.53 3.47
C GLU A 150 19.38 3.64 4.63
N THR A 151 18.27 2.92 4.41
CA THR A 151 17.59 2.09 5.43
C THR A 151 17.74 0.59 5.14
N ILE A 152 16.74 -0.03 4.51
CA ILE A 152 16.56 -1.49 4.41
C ILE A 152 17.74 -2.22 3.76
N ALA A 153 18.37 -1.64 2.74
CA ALA A 153 19.52 -2.26 2.08
C ALA A 153 20.87 -1.89 2.68
N ASN A 154 20.91 -0.99 3.66
CA ASN A 154 22.13 -0.58 4.33
C ASN A 154 22.43 -1.51 5.50
N PRO A 155 23.51 -2.33 5.45
CA PRO A 155 23.84 -3.24 6.54
C PRO A 155 24.26 -2.53 7.84
N ASN A 156 24.51 -1.22 7.80
CA ASN A 156 24.79 -0.41 8.98
C ASN A 156 23.54 0.29 9.53
N SER A 157 22.40 0.19 8.83
CA SER A 157 21.14 0.70 9.32
C SER A 157 20.47 -0.36 10.19
N PRO A 158 19.84 0.03 11.32
CA PRO A 158 19.14 -0.94 12.15
C PRO A 158 17.81 -1.36 11.53
N TYR A 159 17.31 -0.65 10.52
CA TYR A 159 15.96 -0.87 10.00
C TYR A 159 15.87 -2.08 9.07
N GLU A 160 14.93 -2.98 9.36
CA GLU A 160 14.68 -4.19 8.57
C GLU A 160 13.31 -4.18 7.88
N VAL A 161 12.38 -3.34 8.35
CA VAL A 161 11.03 -3.19 7.79
C VAL A 161 10.73 -1.71 7.56
N LEU A 162 10.13 -1.39 6.42
CA LEU A 162 9.64 -0.06 6.08
C LEU A 162 8.15 -0.14 5.70
N SER A 163 7.33 0.68 6.34
CA SER A 163 5.90 0.81 6.06
C SER A 163 5.38 2.15 6.61
N TYR A 164 4.16 2.52 6.25
CA TYR A 164 3.40 3.55 6.96
C TYR A 164 2.82 2.98 8.26
N THR A 165 2.67 3.82 9.28
CA THR A 165 1.97 3.55 10.55
C THR A 165 1.03 4.71 10.90
N PRO A 166 -0.19 4.46 11.39
CA PRO A 166 -0.98 5.47 12.08
C PRO A 166 -0.20 6.06 13.27
N SER A 167 -0.33 7.37 13.47
CA SER A 167 0.23 8.06 14.63
C SER A 167 -0.62 7.90 15.88
N GLY A 168 0.03 7.88 17.05
CA GLY A 168 -0.65 8.09 18.33
C GLY A 168 -1.46 6.90 18.83
N GLU A 169 -1.27 5.71 18.26
CA GLU A 169 -1.89 4.47 18.74
C GLU A 169 -1.20 3.96 20.01
N ASP A 170 -1.97 3.27 20.85
CA ASP A 170 -1.52 2.57 22.04
C ASP A 170 -0.96 1.16 21.73
N HIS A 171 -0.73 0.89 20.45
CA HIS A 171 -0.19 -0.35 19.92
C HIS A 171 0.66 -0.06 18.67
N TYR A 172 1.49 -1.04 18.30
CA TYR A 172 2.23 -0.99 17.04
C TYR A 172 1.38 -1.53 15.90
N SER A 173 1.37 -0.84 14.77
CA SER A 173 0.68 -1.30 13.57
C SER A 173 1.46 -0.91 12.31
N LEU A 174 1.04 -1.46 11.17
CA LEU A 174 1.58 -1.08 9.87
C LEU A 174 0.52 -1.16 8.79
N CYS A 175 0.69 -0.36 7.75
CA CYS A 175 -0.18 -0.31 6.58
C CYS A 175 0.20 -1.37 5.54
N ASN A 176 -0.63 -2.41 5.40
CA ASN A 176 -0.35 -3.56 4.52
C ASN A 176 -0.37 -3.26 3.00
N TYR A 177 -0.77 -2.06 2.57
CA TYR A 177 -0.74 -1.66 1.16
C TYR A 177 0.64 -1.17 0.68
N PHE A 178 1.61 -1.02 1.57
CA PHE A 178 3.01 -0.72 1.24
C PHE A 178 3.92 -1.36 2.28
N LEU A 179 4.74 -2.32 1.88
CA LEU A 179 5.63 -3.08 2.76
C LEU A 179 6.99 -3.20 2.08
N ALA A 180 8.08 -2.90 2.79
CA ALA A 180 9.43 -3.18 2.29
C ALA A 180 10.28 -3.91 3.31
N ALA A 181 11.03 -4.92 2.85
CA ALA A 181 11.98 -5.67 3.67
C ALA A 181 12.97 -6.43 2.78
N LEU A 182 14.08 -6.87 3.37
CA LEU A 182 14.93 -7.91 2.78
C LEU A 182 14.25 -9.30 2.89
N PRO A 183 14.70 -10.30 2.10
CA PRO A 183 14.22 -11.67 2.21
C PRO A 183 14.37 -12.23 3.63
N ASN A 184 13.53 -13.21 3.98
CA ASN A 184 13.53 -13.89 5.28
C ASN A 184 13.37 -12.95 6.50
N ASN A 185 12.71 -11.81 6.34
CA ASN A 185 12.49 -10.88 7.44
C ASN A 185 11.76 -11.57 8.64
N PRO A 186 12.27 -11.43 9.87
CA PRO A 186 11.74 -12.15 11.04
C PRO A 186 10.32 -11.72 11.44
N LEU A 187 9.95 -10.44 11.28
CA LEU A 187 8.58 -9.97 11.53
C LEU A 187 7.62 -10.63 10.53
N PHE A 188 7.89 -10.47 9.23
CA PHE A 188 7.01 -11.01 8.18
C PHE A 188 6.93 -12.53 8.17
N THR A 189 7.96 -13.23 8.63
CA THR A 189 7.93 -14.70 8.78
C THR A 189 6.87 -15.12 9.78
N ARG A 190 6.81 -14.44 10.93
CA ARG A 190 5.81 -14.70 11.98
C ARG A 190 4.42 -14.25 11.56
N CYS A 191 4.31 -13.08 10.93
CA CYS A 191 3.05 -12.59 10.38
C CYS A 191 2.48 -13.60 9.37
N HIS A 192 3.30 -14.11 8.46
CA HIS A 192 2.86 -15.09 7.48
C HIS A 192 2.38 -16.40 8.13
N ARG A 193 3.14 -16.93 9.10
CA ARG A 193 2.74 -18.12 9.87
C ARG A 193 1.39 -17.93 10.57
N LEU A 194 1.18 -16.79 11.23
CA LEU A 194 -0.07 -16.48 11.92
C LEU A 194 -1.24 -16.33 10.95
N LEU A 195 -1.04 -15.64 9.82
CA LEU A 195 -2.09 -15.51 8.79
C LEU A 195 -2.48 -16.87 8.20
N CYS A 196 -1.52 -17.74 7.85
CA CYS A 196 -1.81 -19.09 7.39
C CYS A 196 -2.58 -19.90 8.44
N ALA A 197 -2.25 -19.76 9.73
CA ALA A 197 -2.99 -20.42 10.81
C ALA A 197 -4.43 -19.91 10.94
N LEU A 198 -4.67 -18.59 10.78
CA LEU A 198 -6.03 -18.03 10.78
C LEU A 198 -6.88 -18.57 9.63
N TRP A 199 -6.31 -18.64 8.42
CA TRP A 199 -6.97 -19.23 7.27
C TRP A 199 -7.16 -20.75 7.41
N GLY A 200 -6.28 -21.44 8.12
CA GLY A 200 -6.38 -22.88 8.38
C GLY A 200 -7.35 -23.27 9.51
N ALA A 201 -7.84 -22.30 10.28
CA ALA A 201 -8.78 -22.55 11.37
C ALA A 201 -10.11 -23.15 10.88
N ASP A 202 -10.81 -23.85 11.77
CA ASP A 202 -12.12 -24.47 11.52
C ASP A 202 -12.18 -25.42 10.31
N GLY A 203 -11.05 -26.06 9.97
CA GLY A 203 -10.93 -26.95 8.82
C GLY A 203 -10.60 -26.26 7.49
N GLY A 204 -10.35 -24.94 7.53
CA GLY A 204 -10.03 -24.10 6.37
C GLY A 204 -11.13 -23.08 6.10
N LYS A 205 -10.84 -21.80 6.34
CA LYS A 205 -11.74 -20.68 6.02
C LYS A 205 -11.67 -20.33 4.54
N THR A 206 -12.77 -19.84 3.98
CA THR A 206 -12.86 -19.32 2.60
C THR A 206 -13.06 -17.80 2.53
N THR A 207 -13.35 -17.15 3.66
CA THR A 207 -13.45 -15.69 3.79
C THR A 207 -12.72 -15.26 5.05
N THR A 208 -12.48 -13.95 5.19
CA THR A 208 -11.94 -13.38 6.42
C THR A 208 -13.00 -13.05 7.47
N ASP A 209 -14.28 -13.33 7.20
CA ASP A 209 -15.37 -13.00 8.12
C ASP A 209 -15.21 -13.73 9.45
N GLY A 210 -15.30 -12.98 10.55
CA GLY A 210 -15.13 -13.49 11.90
C GLY A 210 -13.69 -13.81 12.29
N MET A 211 -12.68 -13.57 11.44
CA MET A 211 -11.28 -13.82 11.81
C MET A 211 -10.82 -12.95 12.98
N HIS A 212 -11.35 -11.74 13.13
CA HIS A 212 -11.10 -10.85 14.27
C HIS A 212 -11.41 -11.51 15.63
N ALA A 213 -12.35 -12.46 15.66
CA ALA A 213 -12.76 -13.17 16.86
C ALA A 213 -11.93 -14.43 17.15
N SER A 214 -10.89 -14.70 16.34
CA SER A 214 -10.00 -15.84 16.54
C SER A 214 -9.31 -15.76 17.90
N PRO A 215 -9.20 -16.87 18.66
CA PRO A 215 -8.41 -16.94 19.88
C PRO A 215 -6.94 -16.54 19.68
N LEU A 216 -6.40 -16.75 18.47
CA LEU A 216 -5.02 -16.36 18.14
C LEU A 216 -4.80 -14.85 18.13
N LEU A 217 -5.86 -14.06 17.98
CA LEU A 217 -5.85 -12.59 17.99
C LEU A 217 -6.40 -12.01 19.30
N GLN A 218 -6.57 -12.85 20.33
CA GLN A 218 -7.08 -12.39 21.62
C GLN A 218 -6.17 -11.30 22.22
N GLY A 219 -6.80 -10.20 22.66
CA GLY A 219 -6.10 -9.07 23.27
C GLY A 219 -5.56 -8.04 22.28
N VAL A 220 -5.60 -8.31 20.98
CA VAL A 220 -5.22 -7.34 19.95
C VAL A 220 -6.38 -6.34 19.76
N PRO A 221 -6.16 -5.02 19.91
CA PRO A 221 -7.20 -4.03 19.66
C PRO A 221 -7.79 -4.17 18.25
N LEU A 222 -9.10 -4.02 18.13
CA LEU A 222 -9.75 -4.01 16.81
C LEU A 222 -9.45 -2.70 16.09
N MET A 223 -9.24 -2.77 14.78
CA MET A 223 -9.12 -1.59 13.94
C MET A 223 -10.43 -0.83 13.90
N GLY A 224 -10.37 0.50 13.87
CA GLY A 224 -11.57 1.30 13.68
C GLY A 224 -11.49 2.69 14.27
N GLY A 225 -12.66 3.21 14.58
CA GLY A 225 -12.89 4.55 15.10
C GLY A 225 -14.40 4.77 15.21
N GLU A 226 -14.83 6.03 15.23
CA GLU A 226 -16.25 6.38 15.36
C GLU A 226 -17.05 6.29 14.03
N PHE A 227 -16.49 5.59 13.04
CA PHE A 227 -17.10 5.46 11.72
C PHE A 227 -18.40 4.66 11.76
N THR A 228 -19.35 5.05 10.91
CA THR A 228 -20.60 4.31 10.71
C THR A 228 -20.80 4.03 9.23
N ILE A 229 -21.57 2.99 8.91
CA ILE A 229 -21.96 2.68 7.53
C ILE A 229 -23.49 2.73 7.45
N THR A 230 -24.00 3.38 6.41
CA THR A 230 -25.41 3.31 6.03
C THR A 230 -25.49 2.70 4.65
N GLU A 231 -26.06 1.51 4.53
CA GLU A 231 -26.25 0.82 3.25
C GLU A 231 -27.30 1.51 2.38
N ASP A 232 -27.33 1.15 1.10
CA ASP A 232 -28.22 1.77 0.12
C ASP A 232 -29.70 1.44 0.38
N ASP A 233 -29.99 0.34 1.09
CA ASP A 233 -31.33 -0.02 1.57
C ASP A 233 -31.73 0.68 2.89
N GLY A 234 -30.86 1.53 3.43
CA GLY A 234 -31.06 2.24 4.68
C GLY A 234 -30.58 1.51 5.94
N THR A 235 -29.98 0.32 5.81
CA THR A 235 -29.43 -0.42 6.95
C THR A 235 -28.29 0.35 7.59
N PHE A 236 -28.40 0.64 8.90
CA PHE A 236 -27.37 1.32 9.69
C PHE A 236 -26.49 0.32 10.44
N ILE A 237 -25.18 0.49 10.29
CA ILE A 237 -24.15 -0.30 10.98
C ILE A 237 -23.36 0.64 11.89
N GLY A 238 -23.48 0.42 13.20
CA GLY A 238 -22.83 1.23 14.22
C GLY A 238 -21.32 0.97 14.36
N PRO A 239 -20.58 1.82 15.10
CA PRO A 239 -19.11 1.81 15.10
C PRO A 239 -18.46 0.50 15.53
N ALA A 240 -19.03 -0.17 16.53
CA ALA A 240 -18.49 -1.46 17.01
C ALA A 240 -18.52 -2.54 15.93
N GLU A 241 -19.57 -2.57 15.10
CA GLU A 241 -19.69 -3.55 14.03
C GLU A 241 -18.84 -3.15 12.82
N VAL A 242 -18.75 -1.85 12.50
CA VAL A 242 -17.79 -1.34 11.50
C VAL A 242 -16.35 -1.71 11.87
N SER A 243 -15.99 -1.63 13.15
CA SER A 243 -14.66 -2.02 13.64
C SER A 243 -14.36 -3.50 13.41
N ARG A 244 -15.33 -4.40 13.66
CA ARG A 244 -15.19 -5.83 13.34
C ARG A 244 -15.04 -6.07 11.84
N LEU A 245 -15.92 -5.47 11.04
CA LEU A 245 -15.87 -5.58 9.58
C LEU A 245 -14.54 -5.06 9.01
N LEU A 246 -14.03 -3.95 9.54
CA LEU A 246 -12.73 -3.40 9.14
C LEU A 246 -11.58 -4.32 9.53
N THR A 247 -11.62 -4.89 10.74
CA THR A 247 -10.59 -5.81 11.22
C THR A 247 -10.56 -7.09 10.39
N ASP A 248 -11.72 -7.67 10.05
CA ASP A 248 -11.81 -8.81 9.14
C ASP A 248 -11.35 -8.45 7.73
N TYR A 249 -11.72 -7.27 7.23
CA TYR A 249 -11.32 -6.80 5.91
C TYR A 249 -9.80 -6.63 5.79
N ILE A 250 -9.14 -6.06 6.81
CA ILE A 250 -7.69 -5.80 6.89
C ILE A 250 -7.02 -6.82 7.81
N ILE A 251 -7.44 -8.09 7.76
CA ILE A 251 -6.92 -9.11 8.69
C ILE A 251 -5.41 -9.28 8.62
N GLN A 252 -4.80 -9.04 7.45
CA GLN A 252 -3.34 -9.07 7.30
C GLN A 252 -2.66 -7.97 8.14
N GLY A 253 -3.24 -6.77 8.21
CA GLY A 253 -2.74 -5.71 9.08
C GLY A 253 -2.94 -6.08 10.55
N GLN A 254 -4.08 -6.69 10.92
CA GLN A 254 -4.35 -7.14 12.28
C GLN A 254 -3.35 -8.19 12.75
N VAL A 255 -2.97 -9.10 11.86
CA VAL A 255 -1.91 -10.08 12.08
C VAL A 255 -0.57 -9.40 12.34
N ALA A 256 -0.23 -8.35 11.58
CA ALA A 256 0.99 -7.60 11.82
C ALA A 256 0.99 -6.94 13.22
N THR A 257 -0.10 -6.25 13.58
CA THR A 257 -0.30 -5.69 14.92
C THR A 257 -0.14 -6.74 16.02
N ALA A 258 -0.72 -7.93 15.83
CA ALA A 258 -0.62 -9.03 16.78
C ALA A 258 0.84 -9.48 17.00
N VAL A 259 1.62 -9.64 15.91
CA VAL A 259 3.01 -10.08 16.00
C VAL A 259 3.92 -8.97 16.54
N MET A 260 3.67 -7.72 16.17
CA MET A 260 4.42 -6.56 16.69
C MET A 260 4.20 -6.37 18.19
N GLY A 261 3.05 -6.77 18.74
CA GLY A 261 2.76 -6.76 20.18
C GLY A 261 3.08 -8.08 20.92
N LEU A 262 3.65 -9.08 20.25
CA LEU A 262 3.89 -10.41 20.83
C LEU A 262 5.27 -10.51 21.47
N VAL A 263 5.34 -11.13 22.65
CA VAL A 263 6.58 -11.71 23.21
C VAL A 263 6.45 -13.23 23.28
N ASP A 264 7.31 -13.92 22.54
CA ASP A 264 7.39 -15.38 22.47
C ASP A 264 8.83 -15.84 22.76
N THR A 265 9.06 -16.29 24.00
CA THR A 265 10.40 -16.72 24.44
C THR A 265 10.87 -18.01 23.79
N GLU A 266 9.95 -18.86 23.31
CA GLU A 266 10.33 -20.11 22.63
C GLU A 266 10.78 -19.87 21.19
N ASP A 267 10.20 -18.86 20.54
CA ASP A 267 10.57 -18.42 19.19
C ASP A 267 11.59 -17.25 19.21
N ASN A 268 12.16 -16.96 20.39
CA ASN A 268 13.09 -15.84 20.66
C ASN A 268 12.64 -14.53 20.01
N TRP A 269 11.39 -14.15 20.28
CA TRP A 269 10.75 -12.98 19.70
C TRP A 269 10.30 -12.00 20.78
N ASP A 270 10.71 -10.75 20.63
CA ASP A 270 10.19 -9.61 21.37
C ASP A 270 9.75 -8.57 20.34
N GLY A 271 8.47 -8.61 19.98
CA GLY A 271 7.87 -7.71 19.00
C GLY A 271 8.02 -6.24 19.36
N PRO A 272 7.68 -5.82 20.60
CA PRO A 272 7.89 -4.44 21.04
C PRO A 272 9.32 -3.96 20.90
N ALA A 273 10.30 -4.73 21.37
CA ALA A 273 11.71 -4.37 21.24
C ALA A 273 12.13 -4.32 19.77
N TYR A 274 11.72 -5.30 18.96
CA TYR A 274 12.01 -5.33 17.53
C TYR A 274 11.45 -4.09 16.81
N CYS A 275 10.22 -3.67 17.12
CA CYS A 275 9.62 -2.51 16.47
C CYS A 275 10.38 -1.22 16.80
N MET A 276 10.81 -1.05 18.05
CA MET A 276 11.58 0.10 18.48
C MET A 276 12.92 0.25 17.74
N GLU A 277 13.55 -0.87 17.40
CA GLU A 277 14.89 -0.88 16.80
C GLU A 277 14.87 -0.99 15.27
N HIS A 278 13.97 -1.82 14.73
CA HIS A 278 14.07 -2.30 13.35
C HIS A 278 12.93 -1.83 12.43
N PHE A 279 11.91 -1.13 12.95
CA PHE A 279 10.80 -0.64 12.13
C PHE A 279 11.01 0.83 11.71
N TYR A 280 11.23 1.07 10.42
CA TYR A 280 11.17 2.39 9.82
C TYR A 280 9.71 2.75 9.54
N ALA A 281 9.09 3.45 10.49
CA ALA A 281 7.68 3.79 10.41
C ALA A 281 7.51 5.20 9.81
N ILE A 282 6.84 5.32 8.67
CA ILE A 282 6.45 6.62 8.11
C ILE A 282 5.07 7.00 8.65
N GLU A 283 4.88 8.25 9.06
CA GLU A 283 3.59 8.78 9.49
C GLU A 283 2.54 8.58 8.37
N PHE A 284 1.45 7.88 8.68
CA PHE A 284 0.47 7.42 7.69
C PHE A 284 -0.35 8.55 7.06
N MET A 285 -0.84 9.48 7.88
CA MET A 285 -1.79 10.51 7.45
C MET A 285 -1.13 11.45 6.46
N GLU A 286 -0.03 12.11 6.86
CA GLU A 286 0.73 12.99 6.00
C GLU A 286 1.50 12.20 4.93
N GLY A 287 2.04 11.03 5.28
CA GLY A 287 2.91 10.26 4.39
C GLY A 287 2.19 9.60 3.21
N SER A 288 0.89 9.29 3.33
CA SER A 288 0.15 8.56 2.29
C SER A 288 -1.33 8.93 2.08
N GLN A 289 -1.96 9.62 3.04
CA GLN A 289 -3.39 9.94 3.02
C GLN A 289 -3.68 11.45 2.94
N LEU A 290 -2.67 12.29 2.74
CA LEU A 290 -2.79 13.73 2.97
C LEU A 290 -3.94 14.39 2.20
N ILE A 291 -4.25 13.91 0.98
CA ILE A 291 -5.42 14.43 0.26
C ILE A 291 -6.72 14.17 1.00
N ASN A 292 -6.87 12.99 1.62
CA ASN A 292 -8.07 12.61 2.35
C ASN A 292 -8.18 13.48 3.60
N GLU A 293 -7.07 13.82 4.25
CA GLU A 293 -7.07 14.79 5.33
C GLU A 293 -7.51 16.19 4.85
N LEU A 294 -6.91 16.69 3.78
CA LEU A 294 -7.16 18.04 3.24
C LEU A 294 -8.56 18.22 2.65
N THR A 295 -9.23 17.13 2.29
CA THR A 295 -10.63 17.15 1.82
C THR A 295 -11.61 16.54 2.82
N ALA A 296 -11.20 16.36 4.08
CA ALA A 296 -12.04 15.78 5.14
C ALA A 296 -12.72 14.46 4.69
N TRP A 297 -11.96 13.61 4.01
CA TRP A 297 -12.33 12.31 3.45
C TRP A 297 -13.44 12.37 2.39
N ASN A 298 -13.72 13.56 1.84
CA ASN A 298 -14.65 13.75 0.74
C ASN A 298 -13.98 13.47 -0.62
N GLY A 299 -14.27 12.29 -1.17
CA GLY A 299 -13.73 11.86 -2.45
C GLY A 299 -14.21 12.71 -3.64
N GLN A 300 -15.47 13.18 -3.61
CA GLN A 300 -16.01 14.04 -4.66
C GLN A 300 -15.32 15.40 -4.69
N GLU A 301 -15.10 15.99 -3.51
CA GLU A 301 -14.38 17.26 -3.41
C GLU A 301 -12.93 17.13 -3.93
N ALA A 302 -12.23 16.04 -3.56
CA ALA A 302 -10.90 15.77 -4.09
C ALA A 302 -10.90 15.67 -5.63
N PHE A 303 -11.86 14.94 -6.19
CA PHE A 303 -11.99 14.79 -7.64
C PHE A 303 -12.30 16.11 -8.34
N ASP A 304 -13.25 16.90 -7.82
CA ASP A 304 -13.64 18.18 -8.38
C ASP A 304 -12.47 19.17 -8.39
N LEU A 305 -11.74 19.27 -7.28
CA LEU A 305 -10.57 20.15 -7.15
C LEU A 305 -9.44 19.73 -8.11
N LEU A 306 -9.15 18.44 -8.22
CA LEU A 306 -8.13 17.94 -9.13
C LEU A 306 -8.54 18.05 -10.61
N SER A 307 -9.84 18.09 -10.90
CA SER A 307 -10.36 18.24 -12.26
C SER A 307 -10.38 19.70 -12.75
N LEU A 308 -10.18 20.68 -11.87
CA LEU A 308 -10.18 22.09 -12.25
C LEU A 308 -9.04 22.41 -13.25
N PRO A 309 -9.29 23.26 -14.26
CA PRO A 309 -8.24 23.80 -15.09
C PRO A 309 -7.34 24.73 -14.27
N LEU A 310 -6.04 24.66 -14.53
CA LEU A 310 -5.06 25.64 -14.07
C LEU A 310 -5.42 27.03 -14.65
N PRO A 311 -5.17 28.12 -13.90
CA PRO A 311 -5.38 29.48 -14.42
C PRO A 311 -4.53 29.70 -15.66
N LYS A 312 -5.06 30.43 -16.64
CA LYS A 312 -4.30 30.82 -17.83
C LYS A 312 -3.27 31.90 -17.47
N ASP A 313 -2.30 32.09 -18.36
CA ASP A 313 -1.29 33.13 -18.18
C ASP A 313 -1.96 34.51 -18.01
N GLY A 314 -1.72 35.15 -16.86
CA GLY A 314 -2.28 36.45 -16.50
C GLY A 314 -3.71 36.42 -15.91
N GLU A 315 -4.31 35.24 -15.73
CA GLU A 315 -5.60 35.07 -15.08
C GLU A 315 -5.43 34.98 -13.56
N GLU A 316 -6.32 35.64 -12.80
CA GLU A 316 -6.35 35.50 -11.34
C GLU A 316 -6.88 34.12 -10.95
N GLU A 317 -6.27 33.54 -9.92
CA GLU A 317 -6.68 32.26 -9.36
C GLU A 317 -8.00 32.42 -8.59
N SER A 318 -9.02 31.61 -8.91
CA SER A 318 -10.24 31.51 -8.09
C SER A 318 -9.96 30.79 -6.76
N GLU A 319 -10.78 31.00 -5.74
CA GLU A 319 -10.63 30.31 -4.44
C GLU A 319 -10.60 28.78 -4.56
N LYS A 320 -11.37 28.20 -5.49
CA LYS A 320 -11.35 26.75 -5.76
C LYS A 320 -10.03 26.31 -6.41
N GLN A 321 -9.51 27.09 -7.35
CA GLN A 321 -8.22 26.81 -7.96
C GLN A 321 -7.10 26.94 -6.93
N LYS A 322 -7.16 27.95 -6.05
CA LYS A 322 -6.23 28.13 -4.94
C LYS A 322 -6.19 26.91 -4.03
N LYS A 323 -7.36 26.41 -3.63
CA LYS A 323 -7.47 25.17 -2.86
C LYS A 323 -6.90 23.96 -3.62
N GLY A 324 -7.18 23.84 -4.91
CA GLY A 324 -6.62 22.79 -5.78
C GLY A 324 -5.09 22.84 -5.83
N ARG A 325 -4.51 24.03 -6.00
CA ARG A 325 -3.07 24.26 -5.97
C ARG A 325 -2.46 23.87 -4.63
N GLU A 326 -3.01 24.37 -3.53
CA GLU A 326 -2.52 24.09 -2.17
C GLU A 326 -2.52 22.58 -1.86
N ILE A 327 -3.55 21.85 -2.31
CA ILE A 327 -3.60 20.38 -2.17
C ILE A 327 -2.51 19.70 -2.99
N VAL A 328 -2.34 20.05 -4.27
CA VAL A 328 -1.31 19.43 -5.13
C VAL A 328 0.09 19.73 -4.62
N GLU A 329 0.37 20.98 -4.24
CA GLU A 329 1.64 21.40 -3.65
C GLU A 329 1.91 20.65 -2.34
N ALA A 330 0.92 20.55 -1.45
CA ALA A 330 1.05 19.83 -0.19
C ALA A 330 1.33 18.34 -0.43
N CYS A 331 0.55 17.65 -1.27
CA CYS A 331 0.76 16.24 -1.57
C CYS A 331 2.17 16.00 -2.12
N LEU A 332 2.60 16.79 -3.11
CA LEU A 332 3.90 16.61 -3.75
C LEU A 332 5.09 16.94 -2.84
N SER A 333 4.96 17.94 -1.95
CA SER A 333 6.07 18.39 -1.10
C SER A 333 6.15 17.68 0.26
N ARG A 334 5.04 17.16 0.79
CA ARG A 334 4.95 16.59 2.14
C ARG A 334 4.74 15.09 2.15
N SER A 335 3.91 14.55 1.27
CA SER A 335 3.63 13.12 1.25
C SER A 335 4.72 12.33 0.54
N PHE A 336 5.12 11.21 1.15
CA PHE A 336 6.07 10.29 0.52
C PHE A 336 5.42 9.41 -0.54
N GLY A 337 4.12 9.16 -0.40
CA GLY A 337 3.30 8.55 -1.42
C GLY A 337 1.86 8.97 -1.28
N PHE A 338 1.00 8.36 -2.11
CA PHE A 338 -0.40 8.71 -2.16
C PHE A 338 -1.20 7.45 -2.41
N LYS A 339 -1.96 7.03 -1.41
CA LYS A 339 -2.80 5.85 -1.46
C LYS A 339 -4.21 6.20 -1.95
N LEU A 340 -4.57 5.69 -3.12
CA LEU A 340 -5.94 5.73 -3.61
C LEU A 340 -6.79 4.69 -2.88
N ALA A 341 -7.66 5.17 -2.01
CA ALA A 341 -8.54 4.36 -1.18
C ALA A 341 -9.60 3.63 -2.04
N HIS A 342 -9.80 2.35 -1.77
CA HIS A 342 -10.79 1.46 -2.38
C HIS A 342 -11.24 0.43 -1.34
N GLY A 343 -12.19 -0.45 -1.68
CA GLY A 343 -12.60 -1.55 -0.81
C GLY A 343 -13.65 -1.11 0.22
N LEU A 344 -13.50 -1.55 1.48
CA LEU A 344 -14.51 -1.32 2.53
C LEU A 344 -14.82 0.16 2.76
N ILE A 345 -13.84 1.04 2.59
CA ILE A 345 -14.02 2.49 2.74
C ILE A 345 -15.10 3.07 1.81
N LEU A 346 -15.42 2.41 0.69
CA LEU A 346 -16.52 2.83 -0.20
C LEU A 346 -17.89 2.63 0.45
N ARG A 347 -18.03 1.71 1.41
CA ARG A 347 -19.27 1.60 2.20
C ARG A 347 -19.42 2.75 3.19
N VAL A 348 -18.31 3.32 3.64
CA VAL A 348 -18.28 4.48 4.56
C VAL A 348 -18.49 5.78 3.78
N ASN A 349 -17.66 6.05 2.78
CA ASN A 349 -17.60 7.35 2.11
C ASN A 349 -18.43 7.42 0.81
N LYS A 350 -18.99 6.29 0.35
CA LYS A 350 -19.71 6.09 -0.94
C LYS A 350 -18.84 6.27 -2.18
N VAL A 351 -18.05 7.34 -2.25
CA VAL A 351 -17.09 7.63 -3.29
C VAL A 351 -15.74 8.01 -2.70
N THR A 352 -14.68 7.66 -3.42
CA THR A 352 -13.29 8.06 -3.15
C THR A 352 -12.71 8.67 -4.42
N LEU A 353 -11.60 9.40 -4.32
CA LEU A 353 -10.89 9.85 -5.52
C LEU A 353 -10.52 8.67 -6.44
N GLY A 354 -10.08 7.56 -5.85
CA GLY A 354 -9.71 6.36 -6.60
C GLY A 354 -10.88 5.76 -7.39
N SER A 355 -12.06 5.64 -6.77
CA SER A 355 -13.26 5.16 -7.48
C SER A 355 -13.71 6.15 -8.55
N LEU A 356 -13.62 7.45 -8.31
CA LEU A 356 -14.01 8.45 -9.31
C LEU A 356 -13.07 8.47 -10.52
N TRP A 357 -11.75 8.30 -10.33
CA TRP A 357 -10.80 8.12 -11.44
C TRP A 357 -10.99 6.79 -12.18
N ARG A 358 -11.42 5.74 -11.49
CA ARG A 358 -11.82 4.48 -12.14
C ARG A 358 -13.03 4.70 -13.05
N ASP A 359 -14.04 5.40 -12.53
CA ASP A 359 -15.34 5.56 -13.19
C ASP A 359 -15.31 6.69 -14.26
N ASN A 360 -14.28 7.53 -14.24
CA ASN A 360 -14.02 8.58 -15.23
C ASN A 360 -12.61 8.41 -15.84
N PRO A 361 -12.43 7.48 -16.81
CA PRO A 361 -11.14 7.25 -17.44
C PRO A 361 -10.49 8.53 -17.95
N ASP A 362 -9.18 8.63 -17.73
CA ASP A 362 -8.31 9.73 -18.18
C ASP A 362 -8.53 11.10 -17.52
N SER A 363 -9.50 11.21 -16.60
CA SER A 363 -9.70 12.41 -15.76
C SER A 363 -8.46 12.78 -14.93
N ASP A 364 -7.61 11.81 -14.59
CA ASP A 364 -6.38 12.02 -13.83
C ASP A 364 -5.22 12.62 -14.65
N VAL A 365 -5.37 12.76 -15.96
CA VAL A 365 -4.30 13.21 -16.88
C VAL A 365 -4.74 14.27 -17.89
N ILE A 366 -5.93 14.86 -17.74
CA ILE A 366 -6.40 15.91 -18.66
C ILE A 366 -5.40 17.07 -18.68
N PRO A 367 -4.79 17.41 -19.82
CA PRO A 367 -3.75 18.44 -19.87
C PRO A 367 -4.24 19.78 -19.33
N GLY A 368 -3.45 20.37 -18.42
CA GLY A 368 -3.76 21.67 -17.85
C GLY A 368 -4.72 21.62 -16.67
N THR A 369 -4.93 20.46 -16.04
CA THR A 369 -5.63 20.33 -14.75
C THR A 369 -4.67 20.11 -13.58
N TYR A 370 -5.17 20.28 -12.36
CA TYR A 370 -4.43 19.93 -11.13
C TYR A 370 -4.08 18.44 -11.05
N ALA A 371 -4.92 17.54 -11.56
CA ALA A 371 -4.62 16.11 -11.65
C ALA A 371 -3.41 15.86 -12.58
N SER A 372 -3.36 16.52 -13.75
CA SER A 372 -2.21 16.41 -14.64
C SER A 372 -0.93 16.97 -14.02
N TRP A 373 -1.03 18.03 -13.22
CA TRP A 373 0.11 18.57 -12.48
C TRP A 373 0.60 17.58 -11.41
N LEU A 374 -0.29 16.98 -10.62
CA LEU A 374 0.06 15.95 -9.65
C LEU A 374 0.76 14.76 -10.34
N ARG A 375 0.20 14.25 -11.45
CA ARG A 375 0.82 13.16 -12.23
C ARG A 375 2.19 13.54 -12.79
N HIS A 376 2.35 14.78 -13.26
CA HIS A 376 3.63 15.27 -13.73
C HIS A 376 4.66 15.33 -12.58
N GLY A 377 4.29 15.88 -11.43
CA GLY A 377 5.18 15.95 -10.28
C GLY A 377 5.61 14.57 -9.78
N ILE A 378 4.66 13.64 -9.70
CA ILE A 378 4.93 12.23 -9.39
C ILE A 378 5.92 11.62 -10.39
N ALA A 379 5.83 11.90 -11.69
CA ALA A 379 6.70 11.26 -12.67
C ALA A 379 8.12 11.85 -12.73
N TYR A 380 8.28 13.15 -12.46
CA TYR A 380 9.50 13.89 -12.82
C TYR A 380 10.21 14.59 -11.66
N TRP A 381 9.61 14.67 -10.48
CA TRP A 381 10.18 15.42 -9.35
C TRP A 381 10.36 14.54 -8.12
N ASN A 382 11.27 14.97 -7.25
CA ASN A 382 11.52 14.39 -5.94
C ASN A 382 11.42 15.47 -4.87
N GLN A 383 11.01 15.08 -3.67
CA GLN A 383 11.21 15.87 -2.47
C GLN A 383 12.72 16.00 -2.19
N ASN A 384 13.16 17.10 -1.59
CA ASN A 384 14.56 17.32 -1.26
C ASN A 384 15.10 16.37 -0.19
N ASN A 385 14.21 15.78 0.62
CA ASN A 385 14.56 14.83 1.67
C ASN A 385 13.55 13.67 1.65
N VAL A 386 14.00 12.49 2.09
CA VAL A 386 13.11 11.37 2.42
C VAL A 386 12.47 11.60 3.79
N PRO A 387 11.26 11.04 4.06
CA PRO A 387 10.61 11.20 5.37
C PRO A 387 11.45 10.55 6.45
N GLY A 388 11.61 11.21 7.60
CA GLY A 388 12.20 10.58 8.79
C GLY A 388 11.24 9.55 9.41
N PRO A 389 11.75 8.62 10.23
CA PRO A 389 10.91 7.67 10.93
C PRO A 389 10.15 8.35 12.08
N VAL A 390 8.93 7.89 12.35
CA VAL A 390 8.15 8.29 13.52
C VAL A 390 8.88 7.80 14.78
N ALA A 391 8.94 8.65 15.81
CA ALA A 391 9.44 8.26 17.11
C ALA A 391 8.45 7.30 17.78
N LEU A 392 8.81 6.02 17.84
CA LEU A 392 8.03 5.02 18.56
C LEU A 392 8.33 5.10 20.06
N SER A 393 7.33 4.76 20.88
CA SER A 393 7.51 4.56 22.32
C SER A 393 7.43 3.06 22.62
N LEU A 394 8.10 2.62 23.70
CA LEU A 394 8.00 1.23 24.14
C LEU A 394 6.59 0.99 24.72
N ILE A 395 5.86 0.04 24.13
CA ILE A 395 4.49 -0.34 24.53
C ILE A 395 4.55 -1.74 25.17
N PRO A 396 3.82 -2.00 26.27
CA PRO A 396 3.71 -3.34 26.83
C PRO A 396 3.20 -4.36 25.79
N PRO A 397 3.67 -5.61 25.84
CA PRO A 397 3.19 -6.63 24.93
C PRO A 397 1.69 -6.87 25.10
N THR A 398 0.96 -6.97 23.98
CA THR A 398 -0.46 -7.33 23.95
C THR A 398 -0.66 -8.83 24.22
N LYS A 399 0.36 -9.64 23.92
CA LYS A 399 0.38 -11.09 24.18
C LYS A 399 1.77 -11.54 24.63
N VAL A 400 1.81 -12.38 25.68
CA VAL A 400 3.01 -13.10 26.11
C VAL A 400 2.73 -14.59 26.03
N GLY A 401 3.49 -15.32 25.22
CA GLY A 401 3.30 -16.75 24.97
C GLY A 401 3.61 -17.13 23.53
N ARG A 402 3.27 -18.37 23.16
CA ARG A 402 3.55 -18.86 21.80
C ARG A 402 2.70 -18.14 20.76
N LEU A 403 3.28 -17.87 19.59
CA LEU A 403 2.57 -17.27 18.44
C LEU A 403 1.22 -17.93 18.16
N LEU A 404 1.18 -19.27 18.15
CA LEU A 404 0.03 -20.08 17.75
C LEU A 404 -0.69 -20.77 18.93
N ALA A 405 -0.49 -20.32 20.17
CA ALA A 405 -1.19 -20.84 21.35
C ALA A 405 -2.24 -19.87 21.91
#